data_AF-A0A3M7HWI7-F1
#
_entry.id   AF-A0A3M7HWI7-F1
#
_cell.length_a   1.000
_cell.length_b   1.000
_cell.length_c   1.000
_cell.angle_alpha   90.00
_cell.angle_beta   90.00
_cell.angle_gamma   90.00
#
_symmetry.space_group_name_H-M   'P 1'
#
loop_
_entity.id
_entity.type
_entity.pdbx_description
1 polymer ?
#
loop_
_entity_poly.entity_id
_entity_poly.type
_entity_poly.pdbx_seq_one_letter_code
_entity_poly.pdbx_strand_id
1 'polypeptide(L)'
;MDRDNSLLASYKKRLADANDKIYSLEDQVVALQQQLEKNAPGTTTSQHMKNDMDIKMESDATRGALEATTKHCEQFEEANAALASFIATIENVSGVPASELGDRIKSLQESVSNGSKIETALRTQVNNYQKKIKKAEKNTARMKVELDEAQEKVQKLKADLFHPKVRLKAVGFAQAASSTEEEDDGHGGRCRLWRPGRFGARLEEADPRSIRAVAPAEVKAGQRYLWGSSLS
;
A
#
# COMPACT_ATOMS: atom_id res chain seq x y z
N MET A 1 -11.59 -118.40 49.97
CA MET A 1 -10.24 -118.07 50.47
C MET A 1 -9.31 -117.53 49.37
N ASP A 2 -9.59 -117.72 48.07
CA ASP A 2 -8.68 -117.26 47.00
C ASP A 2 -8.77 -115.78 46.61
N ARG A 3 -9.89 -115.11 46.90
CA ARG A 3 -10.13 -113.71 46.50
C ARG A 3 -9.28 -112.72 47.32
N ASP A 4 -9.12 -112.96 48.61
CA ASP A 4 -8.35 -112.09 49.52
C ASP A 4 -6.84 -112.19 49.27
N ASN A 5 -6.38 -113.37 48.83
CA ASN A 5 -4.98 -113.61 48.48
C ASN A 5 -4.58 -112.90 47.18
N SER A 6 -5.50 -112.85 46.20
CA SER A 6 -5.32 -112.10 44.94
C SER A 6 -5.26 -110.59 45.18
N LEU A 7 -6.13 -110.06 46.04
CA LEU A 7 -6.12 -108.64 46.40
C LEU A 7 -4.81 -108.25 47.11
N LEU A 8 -4.36 -109.03 48.09
CA LEU A 8 -3.11 -108.78 48.81
C LEU A 8 -1.89 -108.79 47.87
N ALA A 9 -1.82 -109.73 46.92
CA ALA A 9 -0.77 -109.75 45.90
C ALA A 9 -0.82 -108.50 45.01
N SER A 10 -2.02 -108.04 44.62
CA SER A 10 -2.18 -106.82 43.81
C SER A 10 -1.75 -105.55 44.55
N TYR A 11 -1.93 -105.49 45.88
CA TYR A 11 -1.48 -104.36 46.69
C TYR A 11 0.04 -104.35 46.86
N LYS A 12 0.64 -105.52 47.12
CA LYS A 12 2.10 -105.64 47.19
C LYS A 12 2.78 -105.24 45.87
N LYS A 13 2.20 -105.64 44.74
CA LYS A 13 2.70 -105.24 43.42
C LYS A 13 2.60 -103.73 43.19
N ARG A 14 1.45 -103.13 43.49
CA ARG A 14 1.26 -101.67 43.38
C ARG A 14 2.20 -100.86 44.28
N LEU A 15 2.52 -101.37 45.47
CA LEU A 15 3.50 -100.76 46.38
C LEU A 15 4.93 -100.86 45.83
N ALA A 16 5.31 -102.00 45.26
CA ALA A 16 6.61 -102.16 44.62
C ALA A 16 6.75 -101.22 43.41
N ASP A 17 5.76 -101.22 42.51
CA ASP A 17 5.75 -100.35 41.32
C ASP A 17 5.79 -98.85 41.71
N ALA A 18 5.14 -98.47 42.82
CA ALA A 18 5.18 -97.11 43.34
C ALA A 18 6.55 -96.74 43.91
N ASN A 19 7.21 -97.65 44.62
CA ASN A 19 8.57 -97.43 45.15
C ASN A 19 9.58 -97.29 44.02
N ASP A 20 9.51 -98.14 42.99
CA ASP A 20 10.39 -98.02 41.81
C ASP A 20 10.21 -96.68 41.09
N LYS A 21 8.97 -96.18 41.05
CA LYS A 21 8.67 -94.87 40.47
C LYS A 21 9.19 -93.71 41.32
N ILE A 22 9.19 -93.85 42.65
CA ILE A 22 9.80 -92.87 43.56
C ILE A 22 11.31 -92.79 43.29
N TYR A 23 12.02 -93.92 43.23
CA TYR A 23 13.45 -93.93 42.92
C TYR A 23 13.77 -93.32 41.55
N SER A 24 12.96 -93.60 40.53
CA SER A 24 13.12 -92.99 39.20
C SER A 24 12.89 -91.47 39.19
N LEU A 25 11.95 -90.99 39.99
CA LEU A 25 11.68 -89.56 40.12
C LEU A 25 12.78 -88.86 40.92
N GLU A 26 13.34 -89.50 41.95
CA GLU A 26 14.50 -89.00 42.69
C GLU A 26 15.71 -88.84 41.77
N ASP A 27 16.00 -89.84 40.92
CA ASP A 27 17.06 -89.75 39.91
C ASP A 27 16.84 -88.60 38.91
N GLN A 28 15.58 -88.39 38.47
CA GLN A 28 15.23 -87.29 37.58
C GLN A 28 15.39 -85.93 38.25
N VAL A 29 15.00 -85.80 39.53
CA VAL A 29 15.19 -84.57 40.30
C VAL A 29 16.67 -84.28 40.46
N VAL A 30 17.50 -85.27 40.79
CA VAL A 30 18.95 -85.12 40.88
C VAL A 30 19.56 -84.72 39.52
N ALA A 31 19.11 -85.34 38.42
CA ALA A 31 19.57 -84.98 37.08
C ALA A 31 19.18 -83.55 36.67
N LEU A 32 17.95 -83.12 36.98
CA LEU A 32 17.49 -81.75 36.74
C LEU A 32 18.24 -80.74 37.61
N GLN A 33 18.52 -81.08 38.87
CA GLN A 33 19.27 -80.24 39.80
C GLN A 33 20.74 -80.09 39.35
N GLN A 34 21.36 -81.18 38.86
CA GLN A 34 22.69 -81.12 38.24
C GLN A 34 22.70 -80.33 36.93
N GLN A 35 21.64 -80.38 36.12
CA GLN A 35 21.50 -79.51 34.94
C GLN A 35 21.32 -78.04 35.34
N LEU A 36 20.56 -77.77 36.40
CA LEU A 36 20.40 -76.43 36.95
C LEU A 36 21.71 -75.90 37.54
N GLU A 37 22.51 -76.73 38.19
CA GLU A 37 23.85 -76.34 38.69
C GLU A 37 24.87 -76.18 37.56
N LYS A 38 24.81 -77.02 36.50
CA LYS A 38 25.64 -76.84 35.29
C LYS A 38 25.23 -75.63 34.45
N ASN A 39 23.97 -75.22 34.53
CA ASN A 39 23.42 -74.02 33.87
C ASN A 39 23.35 -72.80 34.82
N ALA A 40 23.66 -72.97 36.11
CA ALA A 40 23.87 -71.88 37.07
C ALA A 40 25.26 -71.29 36.84
N PRO A 41 25.39 -69.96 36.88
CA PRO A 41 25.86 -69.27 35.69
C PRO A 41 27.36 -69.00 35.69
N GLY A 42 28.06 -69.56 34.71
CA GLY A 42 29.41 -69.13 34.33
C GLY A 42 29.44 -67.93 33.35
N THR A 43 28.28 -67.44 32.88
CA THR A 43 28.22 -66.44 31.79
C THR A 43 27.22 -65.30 31.99
N THR A 44 26.35 -65.29 33.00
CA THR A 44 25.32 -64.23 33.10
C THR A 44 25.78 -62.97 33.80
N THR A 45 26.75 -62.99 34.71
CA THR A 45 27.16 -61.76 35.42
C THR A 45 27.74 -60.70 34.47
N SER A 46 28.59 -61.10 33.51
CA SER A 46 29.19 -60.14 32.57
C SER A 46 28.20 -59.62 31.52
N GLN A 47 27.33 -60.47 30.97
CA GLN A 47 26.30 -60.05 30.00
C GLN A 47 25.19 -59.23 30.67
N HIS A 48 24.75 -59.60 31.87
CA HIS A 48 23.75 -58.85 32.63
C HIS A 48 24.30 -57.47 33.05
N MET A 49 25.53 -57.40 33.55
CA MET A 49 26.16 -56.12 33.87
C MET A 49 26.38 -55.25 32.63
N LYS A 50 26.67 -55.85 31.47
CA LYS A 50 26.82 -55.12 30.21
C LYS A 50 25.48 -54.57 29.71
N ASN A 51 24.42 -55.37 29.70
CA ASN A 51 23.09 -54.93 29.30
C ASN A 51 22.53 -53.85 30.25
N ASP A 52 22.71 -53.99 31.56
CA ASP A 52 22.30 -52.95 32.53
C ASP A 52 23.06 -51.65 32.33
N MET A 53 24.36 -51.73 32.00
CA MET A 53 25.20 -50.57 31.76
C MET A 53 24.84 -49.88 30.43
N ASP A 54 24.53 -50.63 29.38
CA ASP A 54 24.06 -50.10 28.10
C ASP A 54 22.68 -49.44 28.23
N ILE A 55 21.73 -50.07 28.93
CA ILE A 55 20.39 -49.49 29.24
C ILE A 55 20.54 -48.20 30.05
N LYS A 56 21.47 -48.16 31.01
CA LYS A 56 21.73 -46.97 31.82
C LYS A 56 22.32 -45.85 30.99
N MET A 57 23.28 -46.14 30.11
CA MET A 57 23.83 -45.11 29.21
C MET A 57 22.79 -44.58 28.23
N GLU A 58 21.91 -45.43 27.69
CA GLU A 58 20.82 -45.00 26.83
C GLU A 58 19.76 -44.18 27.60
N SER A 59 19.43 -44.58 28.83
CA SER A 59 18.56 -43.83 29.73
C SER A 59 19.15 -42.47 30.12
N ASP A 60 20.45 -42.39 30.37
CA ASP A 60 21.12 -41.13 30.72
C ASP A 60 21.24 -40.20 29.50
N ALA A 61 21.50 -40.76 28.30
CA ALA A 61 21.52 -40.00 27.05
C ALA A 61 20.13 -39.46 26.68
N THR A 62 19.08 -40.27 26.83
CA THR A 62 17.69 -39.84 26.61
C THR A 62 17.23 -38.83 27.66
N ARG A 63 17.66 -38.97 28.92
CA ARG A 63 17.42 -37.95 29.96
C ARG A 63 18.13 -36.64 29.65
N GLY A 64 19.38 -36.69 29.20
CA GLY A 64 20.11 -35.49 28.76
C GLY A 64 19.44 -34.81 27.57
N ALA A 65 18.92 -35.57 26.61
CA ALA A 65 18.15 -35.04 25.49
C ALA A 65 16.81 -34.41 25.94
N LEU A 66 16.14 -35.01 26.93
CA LEU A 66 14.91 -34.48 27.51
C LEU A 66 15.17 -33.17 28.27
N GLU A 67 16.22 -33.11 29.08
CA GLU A 67 16.61 -31.89 29.80
C GLU A 67 16.99 -30.76 28.80
N ALA A 68 17.72 -31.08 27.74
CA ALA A 68 18.08 -30.12 26.70
C ALA A 68 16.86 -29.60 25.93
N THR A 69 15.92 -30.48 25.56
CA THR A 69 14.67 -30.07 24.88
C THR A 69 13.78 -29.24 25.78
N THR A 70 13.68 -29.59 27.07
CA THR A 70 12.95 -28.79 28.07
C THR A 70 13.52 -27.38 28.16
N LYS A 71 14.85 -27.25 28.26
CA LYS A 71 15.53 -25.95 28.27
C LYS A 71 15.30 -25.15 26.99
N HIS A 72 15.27 -25.81 25.83
CA HIS A 72 14.92 -25.14 24.58
C HIS A 72 13.48 -24.63 24.56
N CYS A 73 12.53 -25.39 25.09
CA CYS A 73 11.15 -24.93 25.23
C CYS A 73 11.05 -23.67 26.12
N GLU A 74 11.73 -23.67 27.27
CA GLU A 74 11.79 -22.50 28.16
C GLU A 74 12.34 -21.25 27.44
N GLN A 75 13.40 -21.42 26.64
CA GLN A 75 13.96 -20.33 25.83
C GLN A 75 12.99 -19.81 24.75
N PHE A 76 12.23 -20.71 24.12
CA PHE A 76 11.22 -20.31 23.13
C PHE A 76 10.06 -19.57 23.79
N GLU A 77 9.64 -19.97 24.99
CA GLU A 77 8.62 -19.27 25.76
C GLU A 77 9.07 -17.86 26.16
N GLU A 78 10.31 -17.72 26.63
CA GLU A 78 10.91 -16.42 26.95
C GLU A 78 11.01 -15.52 25.70
N ALA A 79 11.45 -16.08 24.57
CA ALA A 79 11.52 -15.36 23.30
C ALA A 79 10.13 -14.92 22.80
N ASN A 80 9.09 -15.76 22.97
CA ASN A 80 7.73 -15.41 22.61
C ASN A 80 7.16 -14.29 23.50
N ALA A 81 7.45 -14.31 24.80
CA ALA A 81 7.07 -13.24 25.71
C ALA A 81 7.76 -11.91 25.35
N ALA A 82 9.05 -11.96 25.01
CA ALA A 82 9.79 -10.80 24.54
C ALA A 82 9.23 -10.25 23.22
N LEU A 83 8.88 -11.12 22.27
CA LEU A 83 8.26 -10.73 21.01
C LEU A 83 6.89 -10.06 21.22
N ALA A 84 6.04 -10.61 22.09
CA ALA A 84 4.75 -10.02 22.42
C ALA A 84 4.90 -8.63 23.04
N SER A 85 5.86 -8.45 23.95
CA SER A 85 6.19 -7.14 24.54
C SER A 85 6.68 -6.14 23.49
N PHE A 86 7.51 -6.59 22.55
CA PHE A 86 7.99 -5.76 21.45
C PHE A 86 6.84 -5.32 20.53
N ILE A 87 5.93 -6.23 20.16
CA ILE A 87 4.74 -5.91 19.38
C ILE A 87 3.89 -4.87 20.13
N ALA A 88 3.59 -5.08 21.41
CA ALA A 88 2.83 -4.13 22.21
C ALA A 88 3.50 -2.75 22.27
N THR A 89 4.83 -2.70 22.33
CA THR A 89 5.59 -1.45 22.29
C THR A 89 5.45 -0.73 20.95
N ILE A 90 5.55 -1.47 19.84
CA ILE A 90 5.31 -0.92 18.50
C ILE A 90 3.89 -0.35 18.40
N GLU A 91 2.89 -1.08 18.88
CA GLU A 91 1.49 -0.66 18.82
C GLU A 91 1.24 0.58 19.67
N ASN A 92 1.82 0.64 20.87
CA ASN A 92 1.75 1.82 21.73
C ASN A 92 2.41 3.06 21.11
N VAL A 93 3.60 2.91 20.52
CA VAL A 93 4.33 4.03 19.91
C VAL A 93 3.65 4.50 18.63
N SER A 94 3.18 3.56 17.80
CA SER A 94 2.58 3.87 16.51
C SER A 94 1.11 4.26 16.61
N GLY A 95 0.42 3.89 17.69
CA GLY A 95 -1.02 4.08 17.87
C GLY A 95 -1.86 3.20 16.94
N VAL A 96 -1.28 2.12 16.41
CA VAL A 96 -1.95 1.19 15.49
C VAL A 96 -1.55 -0.25 15.72
N PRO A 97 -2.41 -1.22 15.34
CA PRO A 97 -2.03 -2.62 15.30
C PRO A 97 -0.78 -2.84 14.45
N ALA A 98 0.15 -3.66 14.93
CA ALA A 98 1.41 -3.92 14.25
C ALA A 98 1.19 -4.56 12.86
N SER A 99 0.09 -5.30 12.70
CA SER A 99 -0.37 -5.88 11.43
C SER A 99 -0.70 -4.82 10.37
N GLU A 100 -1.15 -3.64 10.77
CA GLU A 100 -1.59 -2.55 9.87
C GLU A 100 -0.52 -1.49 9.65
N LEU A 101 0.54 -1.50 10.46
CA LEU A 101 1.57 -0.46 10.45
C LEU A 101 2.23 -0.31 9.07
N GLY A 102 2.50 -1.43 8.40
CA GLY A 102 3.09 -1.43 7.05
C GLY A 102 2.21 -0.73 6.02
N ASP A 103 0.91 -0.97 6.05
CA ASP A 103 -0.03 -0.38 5.09
C ASP A 103 -0.25 1.12 5.36
N ARG A 104 -0.28 1.53 6.64
CA ARG A 104 -0.31 2.95 7.00
C ARG A 104 0.93 3.70 6.55
N ILE A 105 2.11 3.10 6.69
CA ILE A 105 3.36 3.70 6.22
C ILE A 105 3.31 3.90 4.70
N LYS A 106 2.85 2.89 3.93
CA LYS A 106 2.69 3.01 2.48
C LYS A 106 1.72 4.13 2.09
N SER A 107 0.55 4.18 2.72
CA SER A 107 -0.44 5.22 2.45
C SER A 107 0.11 6.63 2.73
N LEU A 108 0.86 6.80 3.82
CA LEU A 108 1.51 8.07 4.13
C LEU A 108 2.58 8.43 3.08
N GLN A 109 3.40 7.48 2.65
CA GLN A 109 4.41 7.68 1.60
C GLN A 109 3.77 8.13 0.28
N GLU A 110 2.66 7.51 -0.11
CA GLU A 110 1.90 7.91 -1.30
C GLU A 110 1.32 9.32 -1.17
N SER A 111 0.73 9.65 -0.02
CA SER A 111 0.19 10.99 0.25
C SER A 111 1.27 12.07 0.16
N VAL A 112 2.44 11.83 0.77
CA VAL A 112 3.59 12.75 0.70
C VAL A 112 4.10 12.91 -0.73
N SER A 113 4.21 11.82 -1.49
CA SER A 113 4.61 11.86 -2.90
C SER A 113 3.64 12.70 -3.74
N ASN A 114 2.34 12.52 -3.52
CA ASN A 114 1.31 13.30 -4.21
C ASN A 114 1.36 14.78 -3.81
N GLY A 115 1.55 15.08 -2.52
CA GLY A 115 1.77 16.44 -2.03
C GLY A 115 2.95 17.13 -2.72
N SER A 116 4.09 16.43 -2.86
CA SER A 116 5.28 16.95 -3.54
C SER A 116 5.03 17.26 -5.03
N LYS A 117 4.25 16.42 -5.73
CA LYS A 117 3.85 16.69 -7.13
C LYS A 117 2.99 17.95 -7.22
N ILE A 118 2.02 18.11 -6.31
CA ILE A 118 1.15 19.30 -6.26
C ILE A 118 1.97 20.55 -5.96
N GLU A 119 2.88 20.49 -4.98
CA GLU A 119 3.77 21.60 -4.64
C GLU A 119 4.59 22.06 -5.85
N THR A 120 5.17 21.12 -6.59
CA THR A 120 5.96 21.41 -7.78
C THR A 120 5.12 22.07 -8.88
N ALA A 121 3.89 21.58 -9.08
CA ALA A 121 2.95 22.18 -10.02
C ALA A 121 2.58 23.62 -9.62
N LEU A 122 2.31 23.86 -8.33
CA LEU A 122 2.02 25.19 -7.80
C LEU A 122 3.21 26.14 -7.94
N ARG A 123 4.44 25.70 -7.62
CA ARG A 123 5.65 26.50 -7.82
C ARG A 123 5.81 26.93 -9.29
N THR A 124 5.58 26.01 -10.22
CA THR A 124 5.57 26.32 -11.65
C THR A 124 4.51 27.36 -12.02
N GLN A 125 3.28 27.21 -11.51
CA GLN A 125 2.20 28.17 -11.76
C GLN A 125 2.53 29.56 -11.21
N VAL A 126 3.03 29.65 -9.98
CA VAL A 126 3.44 30.92 -9.35
C VAL A 126 4.51 31.61 -10.19
N ASN A 127 5.53 30.88 -10.64
CA ASN A 127 6.57 31.43 -11.52
C ASN A 127 5.99 31.96 -12.85
N ASN A 128 5.01 31.27 -13.43
CA ASN A 128 4.34 31.73 -14.64
C ASN A 128 3.52 33.01 -14.41
N TYR A 129 2.79 33.09 -13.29
CA TYR A 129 2.05 34.30 -12.94
C TYR A 129 2.99 35.49 -12.66
N GLN A 130 4.09 35.28 -11.95
CA GLN A 130 5.10 36.32 -11.74
C GLN A 130 5.65 36.88 -13.06
N LYS A 131 5.91 36.02 -14.05
CA LYS A 131 6.32 36.46 -15.39
C LYS A 131 5.24 37.29 -16.09
N LYS A 132 3.96 36.87 -15.99
CA LYS A 132 2.83 37.61 -16.56
C LYS A 132 2.65 38.98 -15.90
N ILE A 133 2.78 39.05 -14.58
CA ILE A 133 2.71 40.30 -13.80
C ILE A 133 3.82 41.25 -14.25
N LYS A 134 5.08 40.80 -14.27
CA LYS A 134 6.20 41.63 -14.76
C LYS A 134 6.00 42.15 -16.18
N LYS A 135 5.43 41.32 -17.07
CA LYS A 135 5.10 41.74 -18.44
C LYS A 135 3.99 42.80 -18.46
N ALA A 136 2.94 42.62 -17.65
CA ALA A 136 1.85 43.58 -17.53
C ALA A 136 2.34 44.91 -16.95
N GLU A 137 3.14 44.90 -15.88
CA GLU A 137 3.76 46.10 -15.29
C GLU A 137 4.57 46.89 -16.31
N LYS A 138 5.40 46.21 -17.12
CA LYS A 138 6.17 46.85 -18.19
C LYS A 138 5.28 47.48 -19.26
N ASN A 139 4.16 46.82 -19.60
CA ASN A 139 3.22 47.37 -20.58
C ASN A 139 2.49 48.59 -20.02
N THR A 140 1.96 48.49 -18.80
CA THR A 140 1.29 49.62 -18.12
C THR A 140 2.21 50.83 -17.99
N ALA A 141 3.49 50.63 -17.69
CA ALA A 141 4.46 51.74 -17.65
C ALA A 141 4.61 52.43 -19.02
N ARG A 142 4.65 51.67 -20.12
CA ARG A 142 4.70 52.23 -21.48
C ARG A 142 3.42 52.98 -21.85
N MET A 143 2.27 52.38 -21.60
CA MET A 143 0.97 53.00 -21.88
C MET A 143 0.75 54.29 -21.09
N LYS A 144 1.28 54.39 -19.86
CA LYS A 144 1.25 55.64 -19.09
C LYS A 144 2.03 56.75 -19.80
N VAL A 145 3.24 56.47 -20.28
CA VAL A 145 4.03 57.46 -21.03
C VAL A 145 3.30 57.90 -22.30
N GLU A 146 2.77 56.96 -23.07
CA GLU A 146 2.00 57.26 -24.30
C GLU A 146 0.74 58.10 -24.00
N LEU A 147 0.06 57.82 -22.88
CA LEU A 147 -1.10 58.58 -22.42
C LEU A 147 -0.71 60.00 -22.02
N ASP A 148 0.37 60.17 -21.26
CA ASP A 148 0.88 61.48 -20.84
C ASP A 148 1.26 62.33 -22.06
N GLU A 149 1.96 61.75 -23.05
CA GLU A 149 2.29 62.41 -24.31
C GLU A 149 1.05 62.81 -25.12
N ALA A 150 0.04 61.93 -25.18
CA ALA A 150 -1.22 62.22 -25.86
C ALA A 150 -1.99 63.34 -25.15
N GLN A 151 -2.02 63.33 -23.81
CA GLN A 151 -2.63 64.38 -23.02
C GLN A 151 -1.92 65.73 -23.24
N GLU A 152 -0.59 65.76 -23.28
CA GLU A 152 0.17 66.98 -23.57
C GLU A 152 -0.14 67.53 -24.97
N LYS A 153 -0.20 66.66 -25.99
CA LYS A 153 -0.58 67.04 -27.35
C LYS A 153 -1.99 67.63 -27.40
N VAL A 154 -2.96 67.01 -26.71
CA VAL A 154 -4.33 67.53 -26.63
C VAL A 154 -4.37 68.89 -25.95
N GLN A 155 -3.61 69.09 -24.87
CA GLN A 155 -3.54 70.39 -24.20
C GLN A 155 -2.94 71.48 -25.08
N LYS A 156 -1.87 71.17 -25.84
CA LYS A 156 -1.28 72.09 -26.82
C LYS A 156 -2.28 72.47 -27.92
N LEU A 157 -2.93 71.48 -28.53
CA LEU A 157 -3.97 71.72 -29.54
C LEU A 157 -5.13 72.56 -28.99
N LYS A 158 -5.52 72.31 -27.74
CA LYS A 158 -6.54 73.11 -27.05
C LYS A 158 -6.06 74.56 -26.90
N ALA A 159 -4.84 74.79 -26.42
CA ALA A 159 -4.26 76.12 -26.30
C ALA A 159 -4.19 76.86 -27.65
N ASP A 160 -3.79 76.17 -28.72
CA ASP A 160 -3.73 76.70 -30.08
C ASP A 160 -5.12 77.06 -30.65
N LEU A 161 -6.14 76.26 -30.35
CA LEU A 161 -7.53 76.53 -30.77
C LEU A 161 -8.13 77.74 -30.04
N PHE A 162 -7.79 77.94 -28.77
CA PHE A 162 -8.27 79.05 -27.95
C PHE A 162 -7.36 80.29 -28.01
N HIS A 163 -6.26 80.25 -28.76
CA HIS A 163 -5.46 81.42 -29.05
C HIS A 163 -6.30 82.45 -29.85
N PRO A 164 -6.28 83.74 -29.49
CA PRO A 164 -7.20 84.75 -30.01
C PRO A 164 -7.14 84.98 -31.54
N LYS A 165 -6.11 84.47 -32.23
CA LYS A 165 -6.02 84.54 -33.70
C LYS A 165 -6.95 83.55 -34.43
N VAL A 166 -7.41 82.47 -33.79
CA VAL A 166 -8.29 81.47 -34.42
C VAL A 166 -9.78 81.74 -34.15
N ARG A 167 -10.08 82.50 -33.08
CA ARG A 167 -11.45 82.81 -32.63
C ARG A 167 -12.28 83.68 -33.59
N LEU A 168 -11.67 84.24 -34.63
CA LEU A 168 -12.31 85.17 -35.56
C LEU A 168 -12.67 84.61 -36.94
N LYS A 169 -12.35 83.34 -37.26
CA LYS A 169 -12.75 82.75 -38.57
C LYS A 169 -13.96 81.84 -38.51
N ALA A 170 -14.29 81.24 -37.37
CA ALA A 170 -15.45 80.33 -37.28
C ALA A 170 -16.81 81.07 -37.21
N VAL A 171 -16.83 82.36 -36.88
CA VAL A 171 -18.08 83.16 -36.83
C VAL A 171 -18.41 83.79 -38.21
N GLY A 172 -17.45 83.83 -39.14
CA GLY A 172 -17.64 84.41 -40.48
C GLY A 172 -18.24 83.46 -41.53
N PHE A 173 -18.33 82.16 -41.25
CA PHE A 173 -18.88 81.18 -42.22
C PHE A 173 -20.37 80.90 -42.04
N ALA A 174 -20.99 81.31 -40.93
CA ALA A 174 -22.41 81.08 -40.69
C ALA A 174 -23.33 82.15 -41.31
N GLN A 175 -22.79 83.28 -41.80
CA GLN A 175 -23.58 84.39 -42.33
C GLN A 175 -23.50 84.54 -43.86
N ALA A 176 -22.75 83.67 -44.55
CA ALA A 176 -22.64 83.69 -46.01
C ALA A 176 -23.49 82.61 -46.72
N ALA A 177 -24.29 81.84 -45.99
CA ALA A 177 -25.10 80.75 -46.55
C ALA A 177 -26.59 81.10 -46.79
N SER A 178 -26.99 82.37 -46.63
CA SER A 178 -28.39 82.79 -46.80
C SER A 178 -28.65 83.64 -48.05
N SER A 179 -27.74 83.69 -49.04
CA SER A 179 -27.97 84.46 -50.26
C SER A 179 -27.18 83.90 -51.43
N THR A 180 -27.80 82.98 -52.18
CA THR A 180 -27.77 82.91 -53.65
C THR A 180 -28.56 81.67 -54.08
N GLU A 181 -29.84 81.87 -54.31
CA GLU A 181 -30.56 81.18 -55.38
C GLU A 181 -30.01 81.71 -56.71
N GLU A 182 -29.67 80.81 -57.65
CA GLU A 182 -30.08 80.89 -59.06
C GLU A 182 -29.57 79.64 -59.81
N GLU A 183 -30.49 79.11 -60.61
CA GLU A 183 -30.35 78.00 -61.56
C GLU A 183 -29.37 78.35 -62.69
N ASP A 184 -28.59 77.40 -63.22
CA ASP A 184 -28.55 77.15 -64.68
C ASP A 184 -27.73 75.89 -65.05
N ASP A 185 -28.04 75.41 -66.26
CA ASP A 185 -27.82 74.14 -66.91
C ASP A 185 -26.39 73.72 -67.28
N GLY A 186 -26.22 72.39 -67.43
CA GLY A 186 -25.67 71.86 -68.70
C GLY A 186 -24.15 71.71 -68.87
N HIS A 187 -23.71 70.45 -68.69
CA HIS A 187 -22.59 69.78 -69.38
C HIS A 187 -21.12 70.00 -68.93
N GLY A 188 -20.54 68.90 -68.44
CA GLY A 188 -19.32 68.34 -69.04
C GLY A 188 -18.00 68.58 -68.31
N GLY A 189 -17.71 67.80 -67.27
CA GLY A 189 -16.38 67.78 -66.65
C GLY A 189 -16.11 66.54 -65.83
N ARG A 190 -15.41 65.56 -66.43
CA ARG A 190 -14.91 64.34 -65.79
C ARG A 190 -14.04 64.66 -64.56
N CYS A 191 -14.48 64.24 -63.37
CA CYS A 191 -13.60 64.07 -62.22
C CYS A 191 -13.64 62.62 -61.74
N ARG A 192 -12.44 62.06 -61.64
CA ARG A 192 -12.15 60.64 -61.53
C ARG A 192 -12.58 60.10 -60.17
N LEU A 193 -13.21 58.92 -60.24
CA LEU A 193 -13.44 58.01 -59.13
C LEU A 193 -12.10 57.70 -58.43
N TRP A 194 -11.89 58.21 -57.22
CA TRP A 194 -10.87 57.70 -56.30
C TRP A 194 -11.57 56.81 -55.28
N ARG A 195 -11.43 55.49 -55.46
CA ARG A 195 -11.67 54.48 -54.42
C ARG A 195 -10.39 54.30 -53.61
N PRO A 196 -10.46 54.31 -52.27
CA PRO A 196 -9.55 53.54 -51.46
C PRO A 196 -10.28 52.28 -50.98
N GLY A 197 -10.07 51.18 -51.71
CA GLY A 197 -10.21 49.84 -51.17
C GLY A 197 -8.82 49.29 -50.89
N ARG A 198 -8.51 49.07 -49.61
CA ARG A 198 -7.74 47.93 -49.04
C ARG A 198 -7.09 48.30 -47.70
N PHE A 199 -7.86 48.12 -46.63
CA PHE A 199 -7.40 47.35 -45.48
C PHE A 199 -8.47 46.29 -45.22
N GLY A 200 -8.26 45.09 -45.75
CA GLY A 200 -8.71 43.86 -45.09
C GLY A 200 -7.85 43.69 -43.82
N ALA A 201 -8.26 42.98 -42.79
CA ALA A 201 -9.19 41.88 -42.71
C ALA A 201 -9.87 41.94 -41.32
N ARG A 202 -11.19 41.79 -41.29
CA ARG A 202 -11.86 40.58 -40.80
C ARG A 202 -11.71 40.39 -39.28
N LEU A 203 -12.59 41.08 -38.56
CA LEU A 203 -13.16 40.57 -37.31
C LEU A 203 -13.77 39.20 -37.65
N GLU A 204 -13.04 38.12 -37.41
CA GLU A 204 -13.68 36.82 -37.23
C GLU A 204 -14.20 36.74 -35.80
N GLU A 205 -15.47 36.42 -35.74
CA GLU A 205 -16.25 36.08 -34.57
C GLU A 205 -15.51 35.07 -33.68
N ALA A 206 -15.57 35.32 -32.39
CA ALA A 206 -15.28 34.30 -31.40
C ALA A 206 -16.31 33.17 -31.56
N ASP A 207 -15.84 32.01 -32.01
CA ASP A 207 -16.60 30.76 -32.04
C ASP A 207 -16.76 30.23 -30.59
N PRO A 208 -17.98 30.17 -30.01
CA PRO A 208 -18.20 29.62 -28.69
C PRO A 208 -18.48 28.12 -28.76
N ARG A 209 -17.64 27.35 -29.46
CA ARG A 209 -17.73 25.88 -29.50
C ARG A 209 -16.36 25.20 -29.56
N SER A 210 -15.61 25.30 -28.47
CA SER A 210 -14.54 24.32 -28.20
C SER A 210 -14.34 24.13 -26.69
N ILE A 211 -15.40 23.73 -26.01
CA ILE A 211 -15.30 22.98 -24.77
C ILE A 211 -15.43 21.52 -25.18
N ARG A 212 -14.30 20.89 -25.53
CA ARG A 212 -14.27 19.42 -25.54
C ARG A 212 -14.18 18.98 -24.08
N ALA A 213 -15.35 18.83 -23.48
CA ALA A 213 -15.52 18.03 -22.27
C ALA A 213 -14.96 16.63 -22.57
N VAL A 214 -13.88 16.28 -21.90
CA VAL A 214 -13.46 14.88 -21.80
C VAL A 214 -14.33 14.27 -20.72
N ALA A 215 -15.41 13.62 -21.14
CA ALA A 215 -16.14 12.70 -20.29
C ALA A 215 -15.22 11.52 -19.94
N PRO A 216 -15.18 11.05 -18.68
CA PRO A 216 -14.61 9.76 -18.37
C PRO A 216 -15.55 8.67 -18.92
N ALA A 217 -15.02 7.86 -19.83
CA ALA A 217 -15.66 6.64 -20.29
C ALA A 217 -15.71 5.60 -19.15
N GLU A 218 -16.93 5.15 -18.87
CA GLU A 218 -17.32 3.81 -18.45
C GLU A 218 -16.42 3.06 -17.45
N VAL A 219 -16.81 3.11 -16.17
CA VAL A 219 -16.64 1.97 -15.26
C VAL A 219 -17.94 1.18 -15.26
N LYS A 220 -17.94 0.01 -15.91
CA LYS A 220 -19.02 -0.96 -15.85
C LYS A 220 -18.46 -2.33 -15.46
N ALA A 221 -18.47 -2.61 -14.16
CA ALA A 221 -18.56 -3.93 -13.53
C ALA A 221 -18.80 -3.68 -12.02
N GLY A 222 -20.04 -3.80 -11.54
CA GLY A 222 -20.47 -4.92 -10.69
C GLY A 222 -19.85 -4.80 -9.28
N GLN A 223 -20.58 -4.50 -8.21
CA GLN A 223 -21.67 -5.30 -7.65
C GLN A 223 -22.56 -4.47 -6.70
N ARG A 224 -23.85 -4.82 -6.67
CA ARG A 224 -24.83 -4.49 -5.63
C ARG A 224 -24.47 -5.19 -4.33
N TYR A 225 -24.72 -4.57 -3.17
CA TYR A 225 -25.46 -5.10 -1.99
C TYR A 225 -25.76 -3.87 -1.10
N LEU A 226 -26.98 -3.33 -1.13
CA LEU A 226 -28.11 -3.59 -0.20
C LEU A 226 -27.85 -3.16 1.26
N TRP A 227 -28.58 -2.09 1.67
CA TRP A 227 -29.27 -1.86 2.96
C TRP A 227 -28.43 -1.95 4.25
N GLY A 228 -28.41 -0.98 5.16
CA GLY A 228 -29.56 -0.27 5.72
C GLY A 228 -30.14 -1.08 6.89
N SER A 229 -29.67 -0.84 8.13
CA SER A 229 -30.26 -1.10 9.46
C SER A 229 -29.15 -0.75 10.48
N SER A 230 -29.17 0.30 11.30
CA SER A 230 -30.16 0.73 12.31
C SER A 230 -30.60 -0.40 13.22
N LEU A 231 -30.07 -0.41 14.45
CA LEU A 231 -30.63 -0.84 15.75
C LEU A 231 -29.45 -0.71 16.75
N SER A 232 -29.55 0.22 17.72
CA SER A 232 -29.98 -0.03 19.11
C SER A 232 -29.05 -0.96 19.87
#